data_AF-A0A2A5CNT1-F1
#
_entry.id   AF-A0A2A5CNT1-F1
#
_cell.length_a   1.000
_cell.length_b   1.000
_cell.length_c   1.000
_cell.angle_alpha   90.00
_cell.angle_beta   90.00
_cell.angle_gamma   90.00
#
_symmetry.space_group_name_H-M   'P 1'
#
loop_
_entity.id
_entity.type
_entity.pdbx_description
1 polymer ?
#
loop_
_entity_poly.entity_id
_entity_poly.type
_entity_poly.pdbx_seq_one_letter_code
_entity_poly.pdbx_strand_id
1 'polypeptide(L)'
;MVYTSQAYDCIYDWIDKKIRKKLNKQLFRPYAEYISIENPQFFNRIHNHSTWGNAGVGMIGLVMDDDELVNWALKGLDIQVSGDFVKDNDGGSIQLEGQMEAGFFAQLDNAFSPDGYYTEGPYYQRYAMYPFLIFAQGLANKKPELRILDYRDGLLIKAVYALVDQTNAAGEFFPINDAQKGMSLASRELVNAVSMAYHYGGKDAELLSLIQAQGRVPLNDSGLSASAGIAAGQTKPYVLKSRELTDGANGDEGAIGILRSENWTLMMKYAKHGMGHGHFDRLGFLLYDGKKEVIQDYGSARWVNIEHKDGGGYLKENTTWAKQTVAHNTVVVNRMTQFEAKVDASEKSPGTPYLFDASDKNVQVVSAKETNAYDGISMQRTMSILKLEELENPLILDLFSIQADDQNTFDLPLYYVGELMSTNMEFKKNNTLEPMGSTFGYQHLWKEGQGKISAENFRMTWFNGENFYTVTFQANEADEVLFTRIGANDPSFNLRHDPGLILRRRAGSTLFVTTIEAHGRYNPADEIPINSFTSIVELRILHESKDYAAVEIELKNGPVYVFAFSLTDKNPESKHSINLKQDKLTWNGHFQLIKRATEKEEI
;
A
#
# COMPACT_ATOMS: atom_id res chain seq x y z
N MET A 1 6.67 19.07 22.28
CA MET A 1 5.65 19.22 23.35
C MET A 1 5.12 17.88 23.88
N VAL A 2 4.63 16.96 23.04
CA VAL A 2 4.08 15.64 23.43
C VAL A 2 4.96 14.83 24.42
N TYR A 3 6.27 14.80 24.21
CA TYR A 3 7.19 14.11 25.15
C TYR A 3 7.42 14.92 26.43
N THR A 4 7.54 16.24 26.30
CA THR A 4 7.79 17.14 27.42
C THR A 4 6.60 17.22 28.38
N SER A 5 5.36 17.11 27.88
CA SER A 5 4.17 17.05 28.73
C SER A 5 4.17 15.80 29.61
N GLN A 6 4.52 14.62 29.07
CA GLN A 6 4.68 13.39 29.85
C GLN A 6 5.77 13.55 30.92
N ALA A 7 6.93 14.09 30.54
CA ALA A 7 8.01 14.32 31.50
C ALA A 7 7.60 15.31 32.61
N TYR A 8 6.88 16.38 32.25
CA TYR A 8 6.41 17.38 33.19
C TYR A 8 5.35 16.81 34.14
N ASP A 9 4.42 15.97 33.64
CA ASP A 9 3.43 15.25 34.45
C ASP A 9 4.09 14.43 35.56
N CYS A 10 5.11 13.62 35.21
CA CYS A 10 5.82 12.76 36.15
C CYS A 10 6.51 13.52 37.30
N ILE A 11 6.84 14.80 37.10
CA ILE A 11 7.51 15.63 38.11
C ILE A 11 6.64 16.79 38.59
N TYR A 12 5.39 16.89 38.13
CA TYR A 12 4.56 18.07 38.33
C TYR A 12 4.39 18.34 39.82
N ASP A 13 4.09 17.33 40.63
CA ASP A 13 3.92 17.50 42.08
C ASP A 13 5.22 17.53 42.89
N TRP A 14 6.35 17.23 42.27
CA TRP A 14 7.68 17.36 42.87
C TRP A 14 8.28 18.76 42.75
N ILE A 15 7.88 19.53 41.74
CA ILE A 15 8.40 20.89 41.51
C ILE A 15 7.73 21.90 42.47
N ASP A 16 8.52 22.86 43.00
CA ASP A 16 7.99 23.95 43.83
C ASP A 16 6.87 24.73 43.14
N LYS A 17 5.80 25.06 43.88
CA LYS A 17 4.60 25.73 43.36
C LYS A 17 4.91 27.03 42.60
N LYS A 18 5.90 27.82 43.02
CA LYS A 18 6.27 29.06 42.31
C LYS A 18 6.96 28.75 40.99
N ILE A 19 7.82 27.73 40.96
CA ILE A 19 8.46 27.27 39.72
C ILE A 19 7.40 26.71 38.76
N ARG A 20 6.46 25.89 39.23
CA ARG A 20 5.34 25.39 38.39
C ARG A 20 4.53 26.51 37.77
N LYS A 21 4.13 27.49 38.58
CA LYS A 21 3.40 28.67 38.08
C LYS A 21 4.20 29.44 37.04
N LYS A 22 5.53 29.55 37.22
CA LYS A 22 6.43 30.17 36.23
C LYS A 22 6.49 29.36 34.94
N LEU A 23 6.69 28.04 35.01
CA LEU A 23 6.74 27.14 33.84
C LEU A 23 5.42 27.16 33.07
N ASN A 24 4.28 27.01 33.76
CA ASN A 24 2.96 27.05 33.14
C ASN A 24 2.74 28.37 32.40
N LYS A 25 3.06 29.51 33.04
CA LYS A 25 2.81 30.85 32.49
C LYS A 25 3.80 31.29 31.42
N GLN A 26 5.09 30.94 31.54
CA GLN A 26 6.16 31.52 30.72
C GLN A 26 6.73 30.56 29.68
N LEU A 27 6.42 29.27 29.77
CA LEU A 27 6.91 28.25 28.83
C LEU A 27 5.76 27.50 28.17
N PHE A 28 4.99 26.76 28.95
CA PHE A 28 4.06 25.78 28.40
C PHE A 28 2.85 26.40 27.73
N ARG A 29 2.17 27.35 28.40
CA ARG A 29 1.00 28.01 27.80
C ARG A 29 1.37 28.87 26.57
N PRO A 30 2.41 29.73 26.59
CA PRO A 30 2.83 30.45 25.40
C PRO A 30 3.22 29.54 24.23
N TYR A 31 3.90 28.41 24.51
CA TYR A 31 4.25 27.47 23.44
C TYR A 31 3.05 26.70 22.89
N ALA A 32 2.05 26.43 23.74
CA ALA A 32 0.77 25.89 23.29
C ALA A 32 0.02 26.89 22.39
N GLU A 33 -0.03 28.17 22.76
CA GLU A 33 -0.61 29.25 21.96
C GLU A 33 0.11 29.42 20.61
N TYR A 34 1.45 29.30 20.59
CA TYR A 34 2.21 29.30 19.34
C TYR A 34 1.80 28.14 18.41
N ILE A 35 1.72 26.92 18.94
CA ILE A 35 1.33 25.74 18.15
C ILE A 35 -0.13 25.84 17.67
N SER A 36 -1.00 26.51 18.41
CA SER A 36 -2.43 26.61 18.11
C SER A 36 -2.81 27.95 17.48
N ILE A 37 -2.99 29.00 18.27
CA ILE A 37 -3.53 30.31 17.87
C ILE A 37 -2.67 31.01 16.83
N GLU A 38 -1.34 30.92 16.96
CA GLU A 38 -0.44 31.58 16.01
C GLU A 38 -0.27 30.79 14.71
N ASN A 39 -0.65 29.50 14.70
CA ASN A 39 -0.53 28.61 13.54
C ASN A 39 -1.81 27.79 13.27
N PRO A 40 -2.99 28.44 13.14
CA PRO A 40 -4.28 27.74 13.03
C PRO A 40 -4.36 26.89 11.76
N GLN A 41 -3.64 27.24 10.70
CA GLN A 41 -3.54 26.48 9.45
C GLN A 41 -2.97 25.07 9.65
N PHE A 42 -2.10 24.87 10.64
CA PHE A 42 -1.53 23.56 10.96
C PHE A 42 -2.19 22.92 12.18
N PHE A 43 -2.95 23.68 12.97
CA PHE A 43 -3.65 23.15 14.14
C PHE A 43 -5.07 22.65 13.82
N ASN A 44 -5.75 23.27 12.84
CA ASN A 44 -7.12 22.94 12.44
C ASN A 44 -7.22 22.01 11.20
N ARG A 45 -6.11 21.71 10.52
CA ARG A 45 -6.10 20.82 9.34
C ARG A 45 -6.40 19.37 9.72
N ILE A 46 -7.05 18.60 8.85
CA ILE A 46 -7.10 17.13 8.98
C ILE A 46 -5.84 16.55 8.32
N HIS A 47 -4.81 16.30 9.12
CA HIS A 47 -3.48 15.85 8.69
C HIS A 47 -2.64 15.40 9.88
N ASN A 48 -1.63 14.55 9.66
CA ASN A 48 -0.77 14.05 10.73
C ASN A 48 -0.06 15.18 11.55
N HIS A 49 0.25 16.32 10.92
CA HIS A 49 0.83 17.50 11.59
C HIS A 49 -0.08 18.03 12.71
N SER A 50 -1.37 18.19 12.42
CA SER A 50 -2.33 18.70 13.40
C SER A 50 -2.57 17.68 14.50
N THR A 51 -2.53 16.37 14.23
CA THR A 51 -2.61 15.34 15.26
C THR A 51 -1.52 15.52 16.32
N TRP A 52 -0.28 15.80 15.90
CA TRP A 52 0.82 16.12 16.81
C TRP A 52 0.60 17.42 17.57
N GLY A 53 0.07 18.45 16.91
CA GLY A 53 -0.29 19.72 17.52
C GLY A 53 -1.38 19.56 18.59
N ASN A 54 -2.51 18.94 18.24
CA ASN A 54 -3.64 18.68 19.12
C ASN A 54 -3.20 17.81 20.31
N ALA A 55 -2.46 16.71 20.09
CA ALA A 55 -1.93 15.89 21.17
C ALA A 55 -0.99 16.70 22.08
N GLY A 56 -0.09 17.50 21.51
CA GLY A 56 0.84 18.34 22.27
C GLY A 56 0.11 19.33 23.19
N VAL A 57 -0.83 20.09 22.63
CA VAL A 57 -1.61 21.13 23.33
C VAL A 57 -2.57 20.51 24.34
N GLY A 58 -3.25 19.43 23.95
CA GLY A 58 -4.18 18.74 24.83
C GLY A 58 -3.50 18.09 26.01
N MET A 59 -2.39 17.37 25.78
CA MET A 59 -1.66 16.71 26.87
C MET A 59 -1.07 17.71 27.86
N ILE A 60 -0.49 18.83 27.41
CA ILE A 60 0.02 19.83 28.35
C ILE A 60 -1.12 20.55 29.09
N GLY A 61 -2.27 20.73 28.44
CA GLY A 61 -3.50 21.19 29.08
C GLY A 61 -3.97 20.26 30.19
N LEU A 62 -3.97 18.95 29.96
CA LEU A 62 -4.30 17.94 30.99
C LEU A 62 -3.37 18.00 32.21
N VAL A 63 -2.07 18.22 31.99
CA VAL A 63 -1.07 18.32 33.08
C VAL A 63 -1.25 19.60 33.90
N MET A 64 -1.58 20.71 33.24
CA MET A 64 -1.76 22.01 33.91
C MET A 64 -3.17 22.22 34.48
N ASP A 65 -4.09 21.25 34.29
CA ASP A 65 -5.53 21.38 34.52
C ASP A 65 -6.12 22.63 33.82
N ASP A 66 -5.75 22.82 32.55
CA ASP A 66 -6.13 23.95 31.69
C ASP A 66 -7.17 23.51 30.66
N ASP A 67 -8.46 23.58 31.05
CA ASP A 67 -9.57 23.09 30.24
C ASP A 67 -9.72 23.80 28.89
N GLU A 68 -9.21 25.04 28.76
CA GLU A 68 -9.26 25.78 27.51
C GLU A 68 -8.33 25.16 26.46
N LEU A 69 -7.08 24.86 26.84
CA LEU A 69 -6.13 24.15 25.96
C LEU A 69 -6.65 22.75 25.58
N VAL A 70 -7.26 22.04 26.53
CA VAL A 70 -7.87 20.74 26.27
C VAL A 70 -9.01 20.87 25.26
N ASN A 71 -9.90 21.87 25.42
CA ASN A 71 -11.01 22.08 24.50
C ASN A 71 -10.53 22.49 23.09
N TRP A 72 -9.50 23.34 22.97
CA TRP A 72 -8.88 23.67 21.68
C TRP A 72 -8.31 22.42 21.01
N ALA A 73 -7.60 21.57 21.75
CA ALA A 73 -7.05 20.35 21.20
C ALA A 73 -8.14 19.37 20.73
N LEU A 74 -9.24 19.24 21.48
CA LEU A 74 -10.31 18.31 21.16
C LEU A 74 -11.18 18.75 19.98
N LYS A 75 -11.49 20.04 19.88
CA LYS A 75 -12.49 20.60 18.94
C LYS A 75 -11.95 21.58 17.90
N GLY A 76 -10.64 21.85 17.95
CA GLY A 76 -10.01 22.88 17.13
C GLY A 76 -10.28 24.29 17.64
N LEU A 77 -9.78 25.26 16.89
CA LEU A 77 -9.95 26.69 17.13
C LEU A 77 -11.05 27.26 16.24
N ASP A 78 -11.87 28.16 16.79
CA ASP A 78 -12.79 28.99 16.01
C ASP A 78 -12.04 30.20 15.42
N ILE A 79 -11.07 29.90 14.55
CA ILE A 79 -10.24 30.89 13.85
C ILE A 79 -10.21 30.52 12.38
N GLN A 80 -10.56 31.48 11.52
CA GLN A 80 -10.43 31.29 10.07
C GLN A 80 -8.96 31.33 9.66
N VAL A 81 -8.54 30.31 8.92
CA VAL A 81 -7.24 30.27 8.26
C VAL A 81 -7.23 31.29 7.12
N SER A 82 -6.18 32.10 7.01
CA SER A 82 -6.04 33.08 5.92
C SER A 82 -6.12 32.38 4.56
N GLY A 83 -6.80 33.03 3.59
CA GLY A 83 -6.92 32.54 2.22
C GLY A 83 -5.58 32.41 1.46
N ASP A 84 -4.48 32.92 2.02
CA ASP A 84 -3.13 32.73 1.45
C ASP A 84 -2.61 31.29 1.64
N PHE A 85 -3.22 30.49 2.54
CA PHE A 85 -2.83 29.11 2.85
C PHE A 85 -3.88 28.11 2.37
N VAL A 86 -4.00 27.96 1.04
CA VAL A 86 -4.93 26.98 0.43
C VAL A 86 -4.28 25.60 0.26
N LYS A 87 -2.97 25.58 -0.02
CA LYS A 87 -2.18 24.38 -0.34
C LYS A 87 -0.90 24.31 0.48
N ASP A 88 -0.52 23.10 0.83
CA ASP A 88 0.79 22.79 1.40
C ASP A 88 1.84 22.59 0.29
N ASN A 89 3.11 22.51 0.65
CA ASN A 89 4.24 22.36 -0.28
C ASN A 89 4.22 21.04 -1.08
N ASP A 90 3.47 20.05 -0.61
CA ASP A 90 3.26 18.75 -1.23
C ASP A 90 2.03 18.70 -2.15
N GLY A 91 1.32 19.83 -2.29
CA GLY A 91 0.10 19.95 -3.09
C GLY A 91 -1.18 19.53 -2.37
N GLY A 92 -1.10 19.05 -1.14
CA GLY A 92 -2.26 18.71 -0.31
C GLY A 92 -3.03 19.96 0.14
N SER A 93 -4.34 19.85 0.30
CA SER A 93 -5.18 20.94 0.82
C SER A 93 -4.94 21.19 2.31
N ILE A 94 -4.94 22.46 2.72
CA ILE A 94 -4.86 22.87 4.14
C ILE A 94 -6.21 22.74 4.84
N GLN A 95 -7.30 22.99 4.12
CA GLN A 95 -8.67 22.76 4.59
C GLN A 95 -9.37 21.84 3.59
N LEU A 96 -10.02 20.79 4.08
CA LEU A 96 -10.82 19.92 3.23
C LEU A 96 -12.07 20.65 2.74
N GLU A 97 -12.50 20.35 1.52
CA GLU A 97 -13.73 20.92 0.96
C GLU A 97 -14.92 20.50 1.86
N GLY A 98 -15.64 21.49 2.40
CA GLY A 98 -16.74 21.25 3.33
C GLY A 98 -16.34 20.91 4.77
N GLN A 99 -15.06 21.09 5.14
CA GLN A 99 -14.62 20.88 6.52
C GLN A 99 -15.27 21.89 7.47
N MET A 100 -16.14 21.39 8.37
CA MET A 100 -16.84 22.19 9.38
C MET A 100 -16.21 22.07 10.77
N GLU A 101 -15.44 21.01 11.02
CA GLU A 101 -14.89 20.68 12.33
C GLU A 101 -13.38 20.47 12.26
N ALA A 102 -12.71 20.62 13.41
CA ALA A 102 -11.26 20.50 13.55
C ALA A 102 -10.90 19.88 14.90
N GLY A 103 -9.60 19.70 15.14
CA GLY A 103 -9.10 19.12 16.38
C GLY A 103 -9.18 17.59 16.41
N PHE A 104 -8.93 17.04 17.60
CA PHE A 104 -8.70 15.61 17.78
C PHE A 104 -9.88 14.72 17.38
N PHE A 105 -11.12 15.14 17.66
CA PHE A 105 -12.30 14.36 17.25
C PHE A 105 -12.48 14.36 15.73
N ALA A 106 -12.39 15.53 15.09
CA ALA A 106 -12.48 15.62 13.64
C ALA A 106 -11.40 14.78 12.94
N GLN A 107 -10.20 14.69 13.52
CA GLN A 107 -9.12 13.82 13.04
C GLN A 107 -9.47 12.33 13.17
N LEU A 108 -10.04 11.90 14.29
CA LEU A 108 -10.55 10.53 14.45
C LEU A 108 -11.70 10.21 13.48
N ASP A 109 -12.54 11.20 13.17
CA ASP A 109 -13.70 11.02 12.31
C ASP A 109 -13.32 10.96 10.82
N ASN A 110 -12.31 11.73 10.40
CA ASN A 110 -12.04 11.95 8.98
C ASN A 110 -10.72 11.34 8.48
N ALA A 111 -9.73 11.09 9.34
CA ALA A 111 -8.44 10.58 8.90
C ALA A 111 -8.36 9.05 8.82
N PHE A 112 -9.31 8.35 9.44
CA PHE A 112 -9.41 6.90 9.43
C PHE A 112 -10.74 6.42 8.84
N SER A 113 -10.67 5.31 8.13
CA SER A 113 -11.85 4.51 7.78
C SER A 113 -12.38 3.73 8.99
N PRO A 114 -13.61 3.17 8.91
CA PRO A 114 -14.16 2.29 9.95
C PRO A 114 -13.28 1.07 10.27
N ASP A 115 -12.48 0.61 9.31
CA ASP A 115 -11.53 -0.50 9.48
C ASP A 115 -10.25 -0.06 10.22
N GLY A 116 -10.07 1.24 10.43
CA GLY A 116 -8.86 1.82 11.03
C GLY A 116 -7.72 2.05 10.03
N TYR A 117 -7.98 1.98 8.72
CA TYR A 117 -6.99 2.37 7.71
C TYR A 117 -6.88 3.90 7.65
N TYR A 118 -5.65 4.41 7.55
CA TYR A 118 -5.36 5.83 7.48
C TYR A 118 -4.96 6.22 6.05
N THR A 119 -5.64 7.20 5.47
CA THR A 119 -5.61 7.48 4.03
C THR A 119 -4.22 7.78 3.45
N GLU A 120 -3.30 8.35 4.24
CA GLU A 120 -1.92 8.63 3.80
C GLU A 120 -1.06 7.35 3.63
N GLY A 121 -1.56 6.17 4.03
CA GLY A 121 -0.88 4.88 3.93
C GLY A 121 -0.12 4.47 5.20
N PRO A 122 0.42 3.24 5.25
CA PRO A 122 0.94 2.65 6.49
C PRO A 122 2.16 3.41 7.03
N TYR A 123 3.04 3.89 6.15
CA TYR A 123 4.19 4.72 6.54
C TYR A 123 3.78 6.05 7.15
N TYR A 124 2.56 6.56 6.93
CA TYR A 124 2.03 7.76 7.60
C TYR A 124 0.99 7.45 8.68
N GLN A 125 0.43 6.25 8.71
CA GLN A 125 -0.36 5.78 9.81
C GLN A 125 0.50 5.61 11.07
N ARG A 126 1.65 4.90 10.98
CA ARG A 126 2.51 4.54 12.13
C ARG A 126 2.88 5.63 13.17
N TYR A 127 3.02 6.89 12.79
CA TYR A 127 3.52 8.05 13.52
C TYR A 127 2.44 9.09 13.70
N ALA A 128 1.31 8.96 13.01
CA ALA A 128 0.08 9.56 13.47
C ALA A 128 -0.46 8.73 14.64
N MET A 129 -0.27 7.40 14.63
CA MET A 129 -0.74 6.52 15.71
C MET A 129 -0.18 6.88 17.09
N TYR A 130 1.10 7.29 17.18
CA TYR A 130 1.66 7.64 18.48
C TYR A 130 0.96 8.82 19.17
N PRO A 131 0.82 10.03 18.56
CA PRO A 131 0.08 11.12 19.17
C PRO A 131 -1.40 10.79 19.39
N PHE A 132 -2.04 10.01 18.50
CA PHE A 132 -3.42 9.54 18.72
C PHE A 132 -3.54 8.72 20.01
N LEU A 133 -2.72 7.69 20.15
CA LEU A 133 -2.79 6.75 21.26
C LEU A 133 -2.36 7.40 22.58
N ILE A 134 -1.25 8.12 22.60
CA ILE A 134 -0.74 8.69 23.86
C ILE A 134 -1.65 9.80 24.40
N PHE A 135 -2.29 10.58 23.51
CA PHE A 135 -3.29 11.56 23.95
C PHE A 135 -4.58 10.89 24.41
N ALA A 136 -5.05 9.85 23.69
CA ALA A 136 -6.19 9.05 24.13
C ALA A 136 -5.95 8.37 25.49
N GLN A 137 -4.72 7.91 25.77
CA GLN A 137 -4.35 7.41 27.09
C GLN A 137 -4.46 8.49 28.17
N GLY A 138 -3.94 9.70 27.92
CA GLY A 138 -4.08 10.83 28.84
C GLY A 138 -5.54 11.20 29.12
N LEU A 139 -6.37 11.24 28.06
CA LEU A 139 -7.81 11.48 28.16
C LEU A 139 -8.53 10.37 28.92
N ALA A 140 -8.23 9.09 28.67
CA ALA A 140 -8.82 7.98 29.40
C ALA A 140 -8.54 8.05 30.91
N ASN A 141 -7.36 8.56 31.30
CA ASN A 141 -6.97 8.70 32.69
C ASN A 141 -7.62 9.92 33.38
N LYS A 142 -7.67 11.08 32.71
CA LYS A 142 -8.11 12.37 33.30
C LYS A 142 -9.55 12.78 32.96
N LYS A 143 -10.11 12.29 31.86
CA LYS A 143 -11.43 12.61 31.31
C LYS A 143 -12.18 11.33 30.87
N PRO A 144 -12.38 10.34 31.77
CA PRO A 144 -12.97 9.04 31.42
C PRO A 144 -14.40 9.13 30.86
N GLU A 145 -15.12 10.21 31.15
CA GLU A 145 -16.45 10.51 30.61
C GLU A 145 -16.48 10.61 29.09
N LEU A 146 -15.34 10.92 28.44
CA LEU A 146 -15.24 10.96 26.98
C LEU A 146 -15.25 9.57 26.34
N ARG A 147 -14.95 8.51 27.11
CA ARG A 147 -14.85 7.12 26.61
C ARG A 147 -14.00 7.00 25.33
N ILE A 148 -12.90 7.75 25.28
CA ILE A 148 -12.13 7.97 24.04
C ILE A 148 -11.58 6.68 23.40
N LEU A 149 -11.27 5.66 24.20
CA LEU A 149 -10.79 4.37 23.69
C LEU A 149 -11.90 3.52 23.08
N ASP A 150 -13.17 3.78 23.43
CA ASP A 150 -14.36 3.15 22.84
C ASP A 150 -14.92 3.97 21.66
N TYR A 151 -14.38 5.16 21.41
CA TYR A 151 -14.87 6.09 20.38
C TYR A 151 -14.82 5.45 18.98
N ARG A 152 -15.88 5.65 18.20
CA ARG A 152 -16.10 5.00 16.88
C ARG A 152 -15.85 3.49 16.92
N ASP A 153 -16.45 2.81 17.90
CA ASP A 153 -16.37 1.36 18.05
C ASP A 153 -14.91 0.87 18.16
N GLY A 154 -14.16 1.52 19.06
CA GLY A 154 -12.76 1.15 19.34
C GLY A 154 -11.79 1.45 18.19
N LEU A 155 -12.04 2.52 17.42
CA LEU A 155 -11.30 2.87 16.21
C LEU A 155 -9.77 2.83 16.38
N LEU A 156 -9.26 3.41 17.47
CA LEU A 156 -7.82 3.46 17.71
C LEU A 156 -7.18 2.07 17.88
N ILE A 157 -7.93 1.11 18.43
CA ILE A 157 -7.47 -0.28 18.56
C ILE A 157 -7.53 -0.96 17.19
N LYS A 158 -8.61 -0.79 16.43
CA LYS A 158 -8.74 -1.28 15.05
C LYS A 158 -7.61 -0.76 14.16
N ALA A 159 -7.25 0.52 14.30
CA ALA A 159 -6.15 1.13 13.55
C ALA A 159 -4.77 0.51 13.84
N VAL A 160 -4.56 -0.11 15.02
CA VAL A 160 -3.35 -0.88 15.28
C VAL A 160 -3.37 -2.22 14.53
N TYR A 161 -4.49 -2.93 14.53
CA TYR A 161 -4.63 -4.16 13.73
C TYR A 161 -4.48 -3.89 12.23
N ALA A 162 -5.10 -2.82 11.72
CA ALA A 162 -4.96 -2.40 10.33
C ALA A 162 -3.50 -2.10 9.95
N LEU A 163 -2.69 -1.55 10.87
CA LEU A 163 -1.25 -1.39 10.65
C LEU A 163 -0.51 -2.72 10.57
N VAL A 164 -0.81 -3.67 11.46
CA VAL A 164 -0.20 -5.00 11.45
C VAL A 164 -0.53 -5.72 10.14
N ASP A 165 -1.78 -5.62 9.68
CA ASP A 165 -2.24 -6.25 8.44
C ASP A 165 -1.55 -5.66 7.20
N GLN A 166 -0.99 -4.44 7.28
CA GLN A 166 -0.24 -3.77 6.20
C GLN A 166 1.26 -4.09 6.18
N THR A 167 1.65 -5.31 6.57
CA THR A 167 3.06 -5.72 6.64
C THR A 167 3.40 -6.99 5.85
N ASN A 168 4.67 -7.17 5.49
CA ASN A 168 5.19 -8.46 5.04
C ASN A 168 5.39 -9.43 6.23
N ALA A 169 5.87 -10.64 5.99
CA ALA A 169 6.07 -11.63 7.06
C ALA A 169 7.17 -11.25 8.07
N ALA A 170 8.01 -10.24 7.79
CA ALA A 170 8.98 -9.69 8.73
C ALA A 170 8.44 -8.50 9.54
N GLY A 171 7.19 -8.09 9.33
CA GLY A 171 6.60 -6.93 9.98
C GLY A 171 7.04 -5.59 9.38
N GLU A 172 7.62 -5.57 8.19
CA GLU A 172 7.94 -4.34 7.45
C GLU A 172 6.69 -3.86 6.72
N PHE A 173 6.43 -2.55 6.77
CA PHE A 173 5.26 -1.97 6.12
C PHE A 173 5.36 -2.00 4.61
N PHE A 174 4.20 -2.16 3.96
CA PHE A 174 4.08 -1.92 2.53
C PHE A 174 4.52 -0.50 2.16
N PRO A 175 5.52 -0.31 1.28
CA PRO A 175 6.06 1.00 0.98
C PRO A 175 5.23 1.74 -0.08
N ILE A 176 3.91 1.79 0.10
CA ILE A 176 2.98 2.56 -0.76
C ILE A 176 2.92 4.02 -0.35
N ASN A 177 2.57 4.89 -1.29
CA ASN A 177 2.64 6.34 -1.13
C ASN A 177 4.06 6.78 -0.70
N ASP A 178 4.21 7.99 -0.16
CA ASP A 178 5.47 8.44 0.42
C ASP A 178 5.88 7.55 1.61
N ALA A 179 6.76 6.57 1.36
CA ALA A 179 7.19 5.60 2.35
C ALA A 179 8.71 5.33 2.31
N GLN A 180 9.31 5.06 3.46
CA GLN A 180 10.68 4.57 3.53
C GLN A 180 10.69 3.05 3.76
N LYS A 181 11.34 2.32 2.84
CA LYS A 181 11.53 0.86 2.98
C LYS A 181 12.29 0.51 4.26
N GLY A 182 11.92 -0.62 4.87
CA GLY A 182 12.46 -1.10 6.14
C GLY A 182 11.80 -0.50 7.39
N MET A 183 10.93 0.51 7.25
CA MET A 183 10.06 0.94 8.36
C MET A 183 9.11 -0.20 8.73
N SER A 184 9.00 -0.50 10.02
CA SER A 184 8.38 -1.75 10.48
C SER A 184 7.68 -1.62 11.83
N LEU A 185 7.07 -2.73 12.26
CA LEU A 185 6.52 -2.92 13.60
C LEU A 185 7.57 -2.73 14.71
N ALA A 186 8.88 -2.74 14.41
CA ALA A 186 9.93 -2.48 15.39
C ALA A 186 10.12 -0.98 15.74
N SER A 187 9.49 -0.08 14.97
CA SER A 187 9.52 1.36 15.23
C SER A 187 9.01 1.70 16.64
N ARG A 188 9.50 2.80 17.20
CA ARG A 188 9.19 3.21 18.59
C ARG A 188 7.68 3.41 18.77
N GLU A 189 7.03 3.98 17.77
CA GLU A 189 5.61 4.25 17.73
C GLU A 189 4.81 2.95 17.81
N LEU A 190 5.23 1.91 17.10
CA LEU A 190 4.55 0.60 17.09
C LEU A 190 4.82 -0.24 18.32
N VAL A 191 5.99 -0.11 18.96
CA VAL A 191 6.24 -0.71 20.28
C VAL A 191 5.20 -0.22 21.30
N ASN A 192 4.91 1.08 21.27
CA ASN A 192 3.86 1.66 22.08
C ASN A 192 2.47 1.17 21.62
N ALA A 193 2.18 1.26 20.31
CA ALA A 193 0.86 0.98 19.77
C ALA A 193 0.39 -0.47 19.98
N VAL A 194 1.25 -1.46 19.70
CA VAL A 194 0.90 -2.88 19.86
C VAL A 194 0.71 -3.23 21.33
N SER A 195 1.54 -2.69 22.23
CA SER A 195 1.36 -2.87 23.69
C SER A 195 0.06 -2.24 24.18
N MET A 196 -0.32 -1.07 23.67
CA MET A 196 -1.59 -0.42 23.98
C MET A 196 -2.79 -1.19 23.43
N ALA A 197 -2.70 -1.72 22.21
CA ALA A 197 -3.74 -2.58 21.65
C ALA A 197 -3.94 -3.86 22.47
N TYR A 198 -2.86 -4.48 22.96
CA TYR A 198 -2.96 -5.58 23.90
C TYR A 198 -3.64 -5.14 25.21
N HIS A 199 -3.18 -4.06 25.83
CA HIS A 199 -3.65 -3.64 27.14
C HIS A 199 -5.12 -3.18 27.14
N TYR A 200 -5.50 -2.34 26.18
CA TYR A 200 -6.84 -1.75 26.10
C TYR A 200 -7.80 -2.54 25.20
N GLY A 201 -7.29 -3.33 24.25
CA GLY A 201 -8.07 -4.12 23.28
C GLY A 201 -8.39 -5.54 23.74
N GLY A 202 -8.56 -5.77 25.04
CA GLY A 202 -9.02 -7.06 25.57
C GLY A 202 -7.95 -8.14 25.74
N LYS A 203 -6.66 -7.79 25.71
CA LYS A 203 -5.52 -8.72 25.94
C LYS A 203 -5.45 -9.87 24.93
N ASP A 204 -5.59 -9.54 23.64
CA ASP A 204 -5.37 -10.53 22.58
C ASP A 204 -3.96 -11.14 22.66
N ALA A 205 -3.92 -12.44 22.96
CA ALA A 205 -2.70 -13.21 23.13
C ALA A 205 -1.86 -13.32 21.84
N GLU A 206 -2.44 -13.11 20.66
CA GLU A 206 -1.70 -13.10 19.40
C GLU A 206 -0.76 -11.89 19.31
N LEU A 207 -1.17 -10.72 19.80
CA LEU A 207 -0.35 -9.51 19.84
C LEU A 207 0.92 -9.68 20.68
N LEU A 208 0.91 -10.57 21.67
CA LEU A 208 2.09 -10.85 22.49
C LEU A 208 3.26 -11.41 21.67
N SER A 209 3.00 -12.15 20.58
CA SER A 209 4.08 -12.64 19.72
C SER A 209 4.76 -11.52 18.95
N LEU A 210 4.00 -10.51 18.51
CA LEU A 210 4.52 -9.30 17.89
C LEU A 210 5.35 -8.49 18.89
N ILE A 211 4.84 -8.30 20.10
CA ILE A 211 5.55 -7.59 21.19
C ILE A 211 6.85 -8.32 21.56
N GLN A 212 6.81 -9.65 21.62
CA GLN A 212 8.01 -10.45 21.85
C GLN A 212 9.03 -10.32 20.72
N ALA A 213 8.58 -10.29 19.46
CA ALA A 213 9.45 -10.06 18.30
C ALA A 213 10.05 -8.64 18.26
N GLN A 214 9.34 -7.64 18.77
CA GLN A 214 9.87 -6.27 18.93
C GLN A 214 11.04 -6.20 19.93
N GLY A 215 11.16 -7.17 20.84
CA GLY A 215 12.27 -7.29 21.79
C GLY A 215 12.31 -6.21 22.89
N ARG A 216 11.29 -5.37 22.98
CA ARG A 216 11.16 -4.29 23.98
C ARG A 216 9.70 -3.88 24.16
N VAL A 217 9.39 -3.28 25.30
CA VAL A 217 8.07 -2.74 25.63
C VAL A 217 8.17 -1.25 26.00
N PRO A 218 7.08 -0.46 25.88
CA PRO A 218 7.05 0.88 26.43
C PRO A 218 7.13 0.84 27.97
N LEU A 219 7.78 1.83 28.57
CA LEU A 219 7.89 1.93 30.04
C LEU A 219 6.65 2.59 30.64
N ASN A 220 5.50 1.92 30.52
CA ASN A 220 4.21 2.34 31.07
C ASN A 220 3.31 1.10 31.35
N ASP A 221 2.07 1.34 31.77
CA ASP A 221 1.11 0.28 32.13
C ASP A 221 0.85 -0.73 31.00
N SER A 222 0.84 -0.26 29.75
CA SER A 222 0.64 -1.13 28.59
C SER A 222 1.80 -2.10 28.41
N GLY A 223 3.04 -1.63 28.58
CA GLY A 223 4.23 -2.48 28.51
C GLY A 223 4.38 -3.40 29.70
N LEU A 224 3.98 -2.96 30.91
CA LEU A 224 3.91 -3.83 32.09
C LEU A 224 2.89 -4.96 31.88
N SER A 225 1.70 -4.62 31.38
CA SER A 225 0.65 -5.59 31.06
C SER A 225 1.10 -6.62 30.04
N ALA A 226 1.73 -6.18 28.94
CA ALA A 226 2.25 -7.07 27.91
C ALA A 226 3.38 -7.97 28.44
N SER A 227 4.33 -7.40 29.18
CA SER A 227 5.43 -8.16 29.80
C SER A 227 4.93 -9.23 30.77
N ALA A 228 3.90 -8.91 31.57
CA ALA A 228 3.27 -9.86 32.47
C ALA A 228 2.57 -11.00 31.70
N GLY A 229 1.90 -10.70 30.58
CA GLY A 229 1.29 -11.72 29.71
C GLY A 229 2.32 -12.68 29.10
N ILE A 230 3.43 -12.13 28.59
CA ILE A 230 4.56 -12.94 28.07
C ILE A 230 5.17 -13.79 29.18
N ALA A 231 5.46 -13.22 30.34
CA ALA A 231 6.04 -13.94 31.48
C ALA A 231 5.13 -15.06 32.00
N ALA A 232 3.81 -14.91 31.87
CA ALA A 232 2.82 -15.93 32.21
C ALA A 232 2.65 -17.02 31.13
N GLY A 233 3.42 -16.98 30.04
CA GLY A 233 3.35 -17.98 28.96
C GLY A 233 2.08 -17.88 28.11
N GLN A 234 1.45 -16.70 28.03
CA GLN A 234 0.18 -16.52 27.31
C GLN A 234 0.35 -16.31 25.80
N THR A 235 1.58 -16.11 25.32
CA THR A 235 1.87 -15.76 23.93
C THR A 235 1.32 -16.79 22.93
N LYS A 236 0.58 -16.31 21.93
CA LYS A 236 0.16 -17.08 20.75
C LYS A 236 0.77 -16.50 19.48
N PRO A 237 1.10 -17.31 18.47
CA PRO A 237 1.57 -16.80 17.17
C PRO A 237 0.50 -15.92 16.51
N TYR A 238 0.88 -14.72 16.07
CA TYR A 238 0.02 -13.88 15.25
C TYR A 238 -0.03 -14.43 13.82
N VAL A 239 -1.24 -14.60 13.28
CA VAL A 239 -1.45 -15.08 11.91
C VAL A 239 -1.97 -13.95 11.05
N LEU A 240 -1.14 -13.47 10.12
CA LEU A 240 -1.57 -12.50 9.10
C LEU A 240 -2.62 -13.12 8.18
N LYS A 241 -3.71 -12.39 7.93
CA LYS A 241 -4.86 -12.86 7.14
C LYS A 241 -5.04 -12.00 5.90
N SER A 242 -5.73 -12.55 4.90
CA SER A 242 -6.25 -11.74 3.79
C SER A 242 -7.29 -10.76 4.33
N ARG A 243 -7.19 -9.49 3.92
CA ARG A 243 -8.04 -8.39 4.35
C ARG A 243 -8.23 -7.38 3.25
N GLU A 244 -9.44 -6.85 3.12
CA GLU A 244 -9.70 -5.59 2.44
C GLU A 244 -9.83 -4.51 3.52
N LEU A 245 -9.05 -3.45 3.39
CA LEU A 245 -9.11 -2.30 4.29
C LEU A 245 -9.67 -1.12 3.50
N THR A 246 -10.92 -0.75 3.80
CA THR A 246 -11.60 0.37 3.14
C THR A 246 -10.93 1.71 3.44
N ASP A 247 -11.07 2.66 2.53
CA ASP A 247 -10.56 4.02 2.68
C ASP A 247 -11.70 5.06 2.74
N GLY A 248 -11.38 6.26 3.21
CA GLY A 248 -12.34 7.33 3.46
C GLY A 248 -13.04 7.21 4.82
N ALA A 249 -13.53 8.32 5.33
CA ALA A 249 -14.14 8.42 6.67
C ALA A 249 -15.26 7.38 6.91
N ASN A 250 -16.04 7.08 5.86
CA ASN A 250 -17.14 6.12 5.89
C ASN A 250 -16.78 4.73 5.35
N GLY A 251 -15.55 4.53 4.84
CA GLY A 251 -15.12 3.26 4.23
C GLY A 251 -15.70 3.02 2.83
N ASP A 252 -16.03 4.08 2.10
CA ASP A 252 -16.66 4.01 0.77
C ASP A 252 -15.82 4.66 -0.34
N GLU A 253 -14.56 5.03 -0.05
CA GLU A 253 -13.68 5.75 -0.98
C GLU A 253 -12.52 4.87 -1.47
N GLY A 254 -12.85 3.65 -1.87
CA GLY A 254 -11.88 2.65 -2.31
C GLY A 254 -11.34 1.79 -1.17
N ALA A 255 -10.28 1.03 -1.42
CA ALA A 255 -9.63 0.18 -0.42
C ALA A 255 -8.22 -0.24 -0.83
N ILE A 256 -7.48 -0.83 0.10
CA ILE A 256 -6.36 -1.72 -0.23
C ILE A 256 -6.80 -3.16 -0.01
N GLY A 257 -6.63 -4.00 -1.03
CA GLY A 257 -6.93 -5.43 -0.95
C GLY A 257 -5.66 -6.24 -0.75
N ILE A 258 -5.58 -6.99 0.34
CA ILE A 258 -4.43 -7.79 0.75
C ILE A 258 -4.84 -9.27 0.72
N LEU A 259 -4.22 -10.04 -0.18
CA LEU A 259 -4.39 -11.49 -0.28
C LEU A 259 -3.15 -12.19 0.24
N ARG A 260 -3.35 -13.23 1.06
CA ARG A 260 -2.28 -14.03 1.66
C ARG A 260 -2.57 -15.51 1.47
N SER A 261 -1.62 -16.22 0.87
CA SER A 261 -1.66 -17.67 0.72
C SER A 261 -0.26 -18.23 0.83
N GLU A 262 -0.03 -19.09 1.82
CA GLU A 262 1.30 -19.58 2.17
C GLU A 262 2.29 -18.42 2.38
N ASN A 263 3.39 -18.38 1.62
CA ASN A 263 4.35 -17.28 1.70
C ASN A 263 3.91 -16.04 0.90
N TRP A 264 2.99 -16.15 -0.05
CA TRP A 264 2.60 -15.01 -0.85
C TRP A 264 1.82 -13.99 -0.05
N THR A 265 2.20 -12.74 -0.20
CA THR A 265 1.39 -11.57 0.15
C THR A 265 1.29 -10.67 -1.06
N LEU A 266 0.09 -10.57 -1.62
CA LEU A 266 -0.27 -9.68 -2.71
C LEU A 266 -1.09 -8.52 -2.14
N MET A 267 -0.69 -7.28 -2.43
CA MET A 267 -1.49 -6.09 -2.10
C MET A 267 -1.78 -5.33 -3.38
N MET A 268 -3.07 -5.05 -3.63
CA MET A 268 -3.53 -4.18 -4.72
C MET A 268 -4.15 -2.91 -4.14
N LYS A 269 -3.71 -1.74 -4.64
CA LYS A 269 -4.13 -0.42 -4.16
C LYS A 269 -5.18 0.20 -5.06
N TYR A 270 -6.36 0.45 -4.49
CA TYR A 270 -7.46 1.19 -5.13
C TYR A 270 -8.14 2.14 -4.12
N ALA A 271 -7.43 2.48 -3.04
CA ALA A 271 -7.75 3.50 -2.04
C ALA A 271 -7.69 4.90 -2.66
N LYS A 272 -8.02 5.96 -1.91
CA LYS A 272 -7.85 7.36 -2.32
C LYS A 272 -6.40 7.68 -2.63
N HIS A 273 -6.18 8.89 -3.13
CA HIS A 273 -4.84 9.34 -3.47
C HIS A 273 -3.94 9.37 -2.23
N GLY A 274 -4.42 9.93 -1.12
CA GLY A 274 -3.67 10.03 0.14
C GLY A 274 -3.05 11.42 0.33
N MET A 275 -3.79 12.46 -0.09
CA MET A 275 -3.38 13.87 0.00
C MET A 275 -2.02 14.11 -0.68
N GLY A 276 -1.20 15.03 -0.16
CA GLY A 276 0.10 15.38 -0.74
C GLY A 276 1.13 14.26 -0.66
N HIS A 277 0.95 13.25 0.20
CA HIS A 277 1.81 12.07 0.28
C HIS A 277 1.41 10.96 -0.69
N GLY A 278 0.27 11.11 -1.36
CA GLY A 278 -0.25 10.17 -2.34
C GLY A 278 0.62 9.99 -3.58
N HIS A 279 0.56 8.79 -4.15
CA HIS A 279 1.15 8.46 -5.43
C HIS A 279 0.06 8.34 -6.52
N PHE A 280 0.46 8.50 -7.79
CA PHE A 280 -0.44 8.38 -8.95
C PHE A 280 -0.44 6.95 -9.48
N ASP A 281 -0.92 6.02 -8.66
CA ASP A 281 -0.67 4.58 -8.79
C ASP A 281 -1.93 3.73 -8.60
N ARG A 282 -3.11 4.26 -8.94
CA ARG A 282 -4.37 3.50 -8.82
C ARG A 282 -4.27 2.18 -9.58
N LEU A 283 -4.81 1.13 -8.97
CA LEU A 283 -4.73 -0.26 -9.40
C LEU A 283 -3.30 -0.83 -9.40
N GLY A 284 -2.33 -0.16 -8.78
CA GLY A 284 -0.98 -0.67 -8.56
C GLY A 284 -0.95 -1.84 -7.58
N PHE A 285 0.11 -2.65 -7.65
CA PHE A 285 0.31 -3.77 -6.74
C PHE A 285 1.76 -3.92 -6.32
N LEU A 286 1.94 -4.66 -5.24
CA LEU A 286 3.21 -5.21 -4.79
C LEU A 286 3.04 -6.68 -4.42
N LEU A 287 4.15 -7.41 -4.39
CA LEU A 287 4.14 -8.84 -4.15
C LEU A 287 5.34 -9.24 -3.30
N TYR A 288 5.08 -9.98 -2.22
CA TYR A 288 6.10 -10.54 -1.33
C TYR A 288 6.03 -12.06 -1.28
N ASP A 289 7.20 -12.70 -1.23
CA ASP A 289 7.39 -14.10 -0.87
C ASP A 289 7.97 -14.15 0.55
N GLY A 290 7.08 -14.34 1.52
CA GLY A 290 7.34 -14.24 2.95
C GLY A 290 7.82 -12.84 3.34
N LYS A 291 9.13 -12.72 3.58
CA LYS A 291 9.78 -11.46 3.96
C LYS A 291 10.43 -10.74 2.78
N LYS A 292 10.55 -11.36 1.61
CA LYS A 292 11.29 -10.80 0.46
C LYS A 292 10.31 -10.11 -0.49
N GLU A 293 10.65 -8.89 -0.90
CA GLU A 293 9.99 -8.25 -2.04
C GLU A 293 10.27 -9.05 -3.32
N VAL A 294 9.23 -9.35 -4.09
CA VAL A 294 9.31 -9.98 -5.41
C VAL A 294 9.03 -8.96 -6.49
N ILE A 295 7.87 -8.29 -6.36
CA ILE A 295 7.50 -7.10 -7.14
C ILE A 295 7.39 -5.93 -6.17
N GLN A 296 8.18 -4.90 -6.39
CA GLN A 296 8.35 -3.80 -5.44
C GLN A 296 7.52 -2.57 -5.80
N ASP A 297 7.19 -1.79 -4.77
CA ASP A 297 6.91 -0.37 -4.90
C ASP A 297 8.20 0.41 -4.56
N TYR A 298 8.42 1.57 -5.19
CA TYR A 298 9.62 2.37 -4.95
C TYR A 298 9.63 3.00 -3.55
N GLY A 299 8.45 3.34 -3.01
CA GLY A 299 8.31 4.24 -1.88
C GLY A 299 8.74 5.66 -2.24
N SER A 300 9.29 6.41 -1.29
CA SER A 300 9.72 7.80 -1.48
C SER A 300 11.19 7.93 -1.91
N ALA A 301 11.50 8.99 -2.66
CA ALA A 301 12.87 9.47 -2.86
C ALA A 301 13.26 10.41 -1.71
N ARG A 302 13.64 9.82 -0.57
CA ARG A 302 13.97 10.53 0.65
C ARG A 302 14.97 9.75 1.51
N TRP A 303 15.83 10.48 2.22
CA TRP A 303 16.78 9.93 3.18
C TRP A 303 16.59 10.59 4.54
N VAL A 304 15.67 10.07 5.35
CA VAL A 304 15.23 10.70 6.60
C VAL A 304 16.41 10.99 7.54
N ASN A 305 16.52 12.25 7.97
CA ASN A 305 17.59 12.76 8.85
C ASN A 305 19.02 12.67 8.28
N ILE A 306 19.19 12.53 6.96
CA ILE A 306 20.50 12.51 6.31
C ILE A 306 20.78 13.88 5.69
N GLU A 307 21.63 14.67 6.35
CA GLU A 307 21.95 16.05 5.95
C GLU A 307 22.48 16.18 4.52
N HIS A 308 23.29 15.20 4.07
CA HIS A 308 23.84 15.12 2.71
C HIS A 308 22.77 15.03 1.61
N LYS A 309 21.53 14.72 1.96
CA LYS A 309 20.40 14.54 1.05
C LYS A 309 19.27 15.50 1.45
N ASP A 310 19.52 16.78 1.21
CA ASP A 310 18.56 17.89 1.44
C ASP A 310 18.07 17.98 2.89
N GLY A 311 18.98 17.85 3.87
CA GLY A 311 18.59 17.90 5.29
C GLY A 311 17.73 16.71 5.76
N GLY A 312 17.55 15.70 4.91
CA GLY A 312 16.62 14.59 5.10
C GLY A 312 15.16 14.88 4.73
N GLY A 313 14.94 15.95 3.96
CA GLY A 313 13.68 16.26 3.31
C GLY A 313 13.36 15.34 2.13
N TYR A 314 12.17 15.53 1.55
CA TYR A 314 11.82 14.90 0.28
C TYR A 314 12.63 15.50 -0.85
N LEU A 315 13.29 14.65 -1.64
CA LEU A 315 14.09 15.09 -2.78
C LEU A 315 13.20 15.49 -3.95
N LYS A 316 13.74 16.23 -4.92
CA LYS A 316 13.01 16.63 -6.14
C LYS A 316 12.48 15.42 -6.90
N GLU A 317 13.26 14.34 -6.90
CA GLU A 317 12.93 13.07 -7.54
C GLU A 317 11.73 12.37 -6.87
N ASN A 318 11.30 12.79 -5.67
CA ASN A 318 10.09 12.28 -5.08
C ASN A 318 8.87 12.66 -5.93
N THR A 319 8.82 13.92 -6.36
CA THR A 319 7.78 14.42 -7.26
C THR A 319 8.02 13.93 -8.69
N THR A 320 9.25 13.99 -9.21
CA THR A 320 9.49 13.75 -10.64
C THR A 320 9.65 12.28 -11.02
N TRP A 321 9.91 11.38 -10.06
CA TRP A 321 10.01 9.94 -10.22
C TRP A 321 9.03 9.19 -9.31
N ALA A 322 9.25 9.22 -7.99
CA ALA A 322 8.63 8.28 -7.05
C ALA A 322 7.09 8.29 -7.09
N LYS A 323 6.48 9.47 -7.29
CA LYS A 323 5.02 9.63 -7.38
C LYS A 323 4.40 9.30 -8.74
N GLN A 324 5.20 9.20 -9.79
CA GLN A 324 4.72 9.10 -11.17
C GLN A 324 4.21 7.69 -11.49
N THR A 325 3.16 7.56 -12.31
CA THR A 325 2.53 6.26 -12.60
C THR A 325 3.52 5.25 -13.19
N VAL A 326 4.44 5.71 -14.04
CA VAL A 326 5.46 4.83 -14.64
C VAL A 326 6.38 4.19 -13.59
N ALA A 327 6.54 4.76 -12.41
CA ALA A 327 7.33 4.20 -11.31
C ALA A 327 6.61 3.07 -10.53
N HIS A 328 5.37 2.73 -10.92
CA HIS A 328 4.53 1.76 -10.25
C HIS A 328 4.11 0.63 -11.18
N ASN A 329 3.67 -0.48 -10.60
CA ASN A 329 3.24 -1.67 -11.33
C ASN A 329 1.78 -1.56 -11.80
N THR A 330 1.42 -0.51 -12.55
CA THR A 330 0.07 -0.28 -13.08
C THR A 330 0.14 0.31 -14.50
N VAL A 331 -0.97 0.31 -15.23
CA VAL A 331 -0.98 0.80 -16.61
C VAL A 331 -0.76 2.33 -16.66
N VAL A 332 0.15 2.72 -17.55
CA VAL A 332 0.36 4.11 -17.98
C VAL A 332 -0.24 4.30 -19.37
N VAL A 333 -1.11 5.29 -19.52
CA VAL A 333 -1.69 5.64 -20.82
C VAL A 333 -0.91 6.79 -21.46
N ASN A 334 -0.51 6.61 -22.72
CA ASN A 334 0.16 7.63 -23.56
C ASN A 334 1.38 8.27 -22.87
N ARG A 335 2.06 7.52 -22.00
CA ARG A 335 3.19 7.98 -21.18
C ARG A 335 2.84 9.17 -20.28
N MET A 336 1.58 9.27 -19.86
CA MET A 336 1.09 10.29 -18.94
C MET A 336 0.81 9.66 -17.57
N THR A 337 1.19 10.38 -16.53
CA THR A 337 0.81 10.03 -15.16
C THR A 337 -0.70 10.18 -14.99
N GLN A 338 -1.32 9.27 -14.23
CA GLN A 338 -2.74 9.30 -13.88
C GLN A 338 -3.13 10.70 -13.37
N PHE A 339 -4.32 11.17 -13.75
CA PHE A 339 -4.84 12.49 -13.39
C PHE A 339 -3.92 13.65 -13.82
N GLU A 340 -3.03 13.44 -14.80
CA GLU A 340 -2.00 14.40 -15.22
C GLU A 340 -1.12 14.90 -14.05
N ALA A 341 -0.88 14.04 -13.06
CA ALA A 341 -0.20 14.38 -11.82
C ALA A 341 -0.86 15.49 -10.98
N LYS A 342 -2.19 15.66 -11.08
CA LYS A 342 -2.97 16.61 -10.27
C LYS A 342 -3.55 15.93 -9.03
N VAL A 343 -2.96 16.24 -7.87
CA VAL A 343 -3.39 15.74 -6.55
C VAL A 343 -4.90 15.93 -6.34
N ASP A 344 -5.42 17.13 -6.61
CA ASP A 344 -6.84 17.46 -6.39
C ASP A 344 -7.81 16.62 -7.23
N ALA A 345 -7.43 16.32 -8.47
CA ALA A 345 -8.25 15.47 -9.34
C ALA A 345 -8.22 14.01 -8.85
N SER A 346 -7.05 13.52 -8.43
CA SER A 346 -6.89 12.15 -7.94
C SER A 346 -7.57 11.92 -6.57
N GLU A 347 -7.55 12.92 -5.69
CA GLU A 347 -8.15 12.88 -4.36
C GLU A 347 -9.68 12.83 -4.41
N LYS A 348 -10.29 13.50 -5.40
CA LYS A 348 -11.77 13.53 -5.59
C LYS A 348 -12.33 12.26 -6.24
N SER A 349 -11.47 11.33 -6.66
CA SER A 349 -11.89 10.23 -7.53
C SER A 349 -11.28 8.89 -7.11
N PRO A 350 -11.74 8.28 -6.01
CA PRO A 350 -11.23 6.99 -5.54
C PRO A 350 -11.45 5.87 -6.56
N GLY A 351 -10.67 4.80 -6.43
CA GLY A 351 -10.94 3.55 -7.11
C GLY A 351 -12.25 2.95 -6.63
N THR A 352 -12.97 2.24 -7.51
CA THR A 352 -14.23 1.58 -7.17
C THR A 352 -13.99 0.10 -6.89
N PRO A 353 -14.17 -0.38 -5.65
CA PRO A 353 -14.07 -1.80 -5.34
C PRO A 353 -15.03 -2.63 -6.21
N TYR A 354 -14.57 -3.76 -6.73
CA TYR A 354 -15.38 -4.67 -7.55
C TYR A 354 -15.62 -6.00 -6.85
N LEU A 355 -14.56 -6.65 -6.38
CA LEU A 355 -14.62 -7.92 -5.67
C LEU A 355 -13.44 -8.03 -4.71
N PHE A 356 -13.69 -8.51 -3.50
CA PHE A 356 -12.68 -9.09 -2.63
C PHE A 356 -13.21 -10.42 -2.11
N ASP A 357 -12.57 -11.51 -2.53
CA ASP A 357 -12.93 -12.87 -2.11
C ASP A 357 -11.68 -13.61 -1.68
N ALA A 358 -11.59 -13.88 -0.38
CA ALA A 358 -10.56 -14.74 0.20
C ALA A 358 -11.18 -15.92 0.96
N SER A 359 -12.43 -16.27 0.64
CA SER A 359 -13.19 -17.33 1.32
C SER A 359 -12.68 -18.73 0.95
N ASP A 360 -12.24 -18.93 -0.29
CA ASP A 360 -11.55 -20.13 -0.74
C ASP A 360 -10.03 -19.95 -0.64
N LYS A 361 -9.37 -20.84 0.10
CA LYS A 361 -7.91 -20.86 0.24
C LYS A 361 -7.18 -21.22 -1.05
N ASN A 362 -7.86 -21.86 -2.00
CA ASN A 362 -7.28 -22.30 -3.26
C ASN A 362 -7.39 -21.23 -4.35
N VAL A 363 -8.37 -20.34 -4.26
CA VAL A 363 -8.56 -19.24 -5.20
C VAL A 363 -9.01 -18.00 -4.43
N GLN A 364 -8.08 -17.05 -4.28
CA GLN A 364 -8.37 -15.75 -3.69
C GLN A 364 -8.32 -14.69 -4.78
N VAL A 365 -9.24 -13.73 -4.77
CA VAL A 365 -9.41 -12.73 -5.83
C VAL A 365 -9.61 -11.34 -5.26
N VAL A 366 -8.95 -10.34 -5.85
CA VAL A 366 -9.19 -8.92 -5.61
C VAL A 366 -9.40 -8.23 -6.96
N SER A 367 -10.42 -7.39 -7.06
CA SER A 367 -10.74 -6.64 -8.28
C SER A 367 -11.26 -5.25 -7.96
N ALA A 368 -10.83 -4.26 -8.73
CA ALA A 368 -11.30 -2.88 -8.63
C ALA A 368 -11.22 -2.14 -9.97
N LYS A 369 -11.95 -1.03 -10.06
CA LYS A 369 -12.06 -0.19 -11.26
C LYS A 369 -11.50 1.21 -11.03
N GLU A 370 -11.00 1.80 -12.10
CA GLU A 370 -10.60 3.20 -12.20
C GLU A 370 -11.10 3.75 -13.54
N THR A 371 -11.96 4.77 -13.50
CA THR A 371 -12.65 5.29 -14.70
C THR A 371 -12.41 6.78 -14.93
N ASN A 372 -11.54 7.40 -14.13
CA ASN A 372 -11.34 8.84 -14.07
C ASN A 372 -9.86 9.23 -14.18
N ALA A 373 -8.93 8.29 -13.99
CA ALA A 373 -7.49 8.55 -14.09
C ALA A 373 -7.06 9.09 -15.47
N TYR A 374 -7.79 8.73 -16.52
CA TYR A 374 -7.56 9.19 -17.90
C TYR A 374 -8.90 9.42 -18.60
N ASP A 375 -9.00 10.50 -19.37
CA ASP A 375 -10.22 10.84 -20.10
C ASP A 375 -10.60 9.75 -21.10
N GLY A 376 -11.85 9.29 -21.06
CA GLY A 376 -12.39 8.31 -22.01
C GLY A 376 -11.86 6.88 -21.84
N ILE A 377 -11.15 6.58 -20.75
CA ILE A 377 -10.54 5.26 -20.51
C ILE A 377 -11.02 4.70 -19.18
N SER A 378 -11.58 3.51 -19.24
CA SER A 378 -11.99 2.73 -18.07
C SER A 378 -11.08 1.55 -17.89
N MET A 379 -10.55 1.39 -16.68
CA MET A 379 -9.62 0.35 -16.30
C MET A 379 -10.25 -0.52 -15.21
N GLN A 380 -10.05 -1.84 -15.31
CA GLN A 380 -10.36 -2.79 -14.26
C GLN A 380 -9.19 -3.76 -14.12
N ARG A 381 -8.69 -3.89 -12.90
CA ARG A 381 -7.67 -4.89 -12.58
C ARG A 381 -8.26 -5.95 -11.67
N THR A 382 -8.00 -7.20 -11.99
CA THR A 382 -8.39 -8.38 -11.22
C THR A 382 -7.15 -9.23 -11.01
N MET A 383 -6.73 -9.38 -9.76
CA MET A 383 -5.59 -10.22 -9.40
C MET A 383 -6.05 -11.39 -8.56
N SER A 384 -5.39 -12.54 -8.71
CA SER A 384 -5.76 -13.75 -8.01
C SER A 384 -4.53 -14.52 -7.55
N ILE A 385 -4.64 -15.16 -6.38
CA ILE A 385 -3.69 -16.17 -5.92
C ILE A 385 -4.35 -17.54 -6.12
N LEU A 386 -3.75 -18.35 -6.98
CA LEU A 386 -4.24 -19.68 -7.36
C LEU A 386 -3.33 -20.75 -6.75
N LYS A 387 -3.83 -21.53 -5.80
CA LYS A 387 -3.13 -22.70 -5.28
C LYS A 387 -3.48 -23.92 -6.14
N LEU A 388 -2.59 -24.25 -7.06
CA LEU A 388 -2.73 -25.37 -7.98
C LEU A 388 -1.93 -26.57 -7.46
N GLU A 389 -2.51 -27.76 -7.48
CA GLU A 389 -1.89 -28.96 -6.89
C GLU A 389 -0.58 -29.36 -7.58
N GLU A 390 -0.42 -29.01 -8.85
CA GLU A 390 0.76 -29.35 -9.67
C GLU A 390 1.92 -28.36 -9.50
N LEU A 391 1.73 -27.25 -8.79
CA LEU A 391 2.76 -26.23 -8.58
C LEU A 391 3.30 -26.29 -7.15
N GLU A 392 4.60 -26.04 -7.00
CA GLU A 392 5.27 -26.03 -5.70
C GLU A 392 4.81 -24.88 -4.80
N ASN A 393 4.43 -23.76 -5.41
CA ASN A 393 3.96 -22.55 -4.74
C ASN A 393 2.69 -22.03 -5.45
N PRO A 394 1.85 -21.24 -4.77
CA PRO A 394 0.71 -20.61 -5.43
C PRO A 394 1.13 -19.72 -6.61
N LEU A 395 0.26 -19.61 -7.60
CA LEU A 395 0.46 -18.83 -8.82
C LEU A 395 -0.31 -17.51 -8.71
N ILE A 396 0.32 -16.39 -9.10
CA ILE A 396 -0.40 -15.14 -9.30
C ILE A 396 -0.95 -15.09 -10.71
N LEU A 397 -2.23 -14.77 -10.87
CA LEU A 397 -2.87 -14.41 -12.13
C LEU A 397 -3.31 -12.95 -12.07
N ASP A 398 -3.00 -12.16 -13.09
CA ASP A 398 -3.32 -10.73 -13.20
C ASP A 398 -4.02 -10.46 -14.54
N LEU A 399 -5.25 -9.95 -14.45
CA LEU A 399 -6.09 -9.53 -15.57
C LEU A 399 -6.29 -8.01 -15.49
N PHE A 400 -5.73 -7.27 -16.45
CA PHE A 400 -5.89 -5.82 -16.53
C PHE A 400 -6.69 -5.46 -17.78
N SER A 401 -8.00 -5.30 -17.62
CA SER A 401 -8.93 -4.94 -18.70
C SER A 401 -8.99 -3.42 -18.85
N ILE A 402 -8.84 -2.95 -20.09
CA ILE A 402 -8.93 -1.54 -20.46
C ILE A 402 -9.98 -1.38 -21.55
N GLN A 403 -10.92 -0.48 -21.32
CA GLN A 403 -11.93 -0.08 -22.29
C GLN A 403 -11.63 1.35 -22.73
N ALA A 404 -11.41 1.53 -24.03
CA ALA A 404 -11.18 2.81 -24.68
C ALA A 404 -11.68 2.77 -26.12
N ASP A 405 -12.25 3.88 -26.59
CA ASP A 405 -12.77 4.02 -27.95
C ASP A 405 -11.64 4.27 -28.97
N ASP A 406 -10.65 5.07 -28.58
CA ASP A 406 -9.53 5.48 -29.43
C ASP A 406 -8.29 4.62 -29.25
N GLN A 407 -7.44 4.57 -30.28
CA GLN A 407 -6.12 3.95 -30.21
C GLN A 407 -5.20 4.72 -29.26
N ASN A 408 -4.66 4.03 -28.26
CA ASN A 408 -3.78 4.54 -27.24
C ASN A 408 -2.50 3.70 -27.15
N THR A 409 -1.46 4.25 -26.50
CA THR A 409 -0.28 3.48 -26.08
C THR A 409 -0.42 3.15 -24.60
N PHE A 410 -0.43 1.87 -24.26
CA PHE A 410 -0.45 1.38 -22.89
C PHE A 410 0.91 0.80 -22.54
N ASP A 411 1.52 1.31 -21.47
CA ASP A 411 2.71 0.71 -20.86
C ASP A 411 2.28 0.03 -19.56
N LEU A 412 2.63 -1.25 -19.38
CA LEU A 412 2.47 -1.98 -18.13
C LEU A 412 3.86 -2.26 -17.54
N PRO A 413 4.34 -1.44 -16.59
CA PRO A 413 5.60 -1.66 -15.89
C PRO A 413 5.51 -2.80 -14.88
N LEU A 414 6.65 -3.46 -14.67
CA LEU A 414 6.89 -4.45 -13.64
C LEU A 414 8.29 -4.21 -13.04
N TYR A 415 8.34 -3.75 -11.79
CA TYR A 415 9.57 -3.54 -11.03
C TYR A 415 9.84 -4.77 -10.18
N TYR A 416 10.63 -5.69 -10.72
CA TYR A 416 11.05 -6.90 -10.03
C TYR A 416 12.29 -6.65 -9.17
N VAL A 417 12.46 -7.46 -8.13
CA VAL A 417 13.67 -7.49 -7.31
C VAL A 417 14.44 -8.77 -7.62
N GLY A 418 15.69 -8.63 -8.06
CA GLY A 418 16.59 -9.74 -8.33
C GLY A 418 17.35 -9.61 -9.65
N GLU A 419 17.97 -10.71 -10.05
CA GLU A 419 18.86 -10.79 -11.21
C GLU A 419 18.18 -11.52 -12.38
N LEU A 420 18.19 -10.92 -13.56
CA LEU A 420 17.66 -11.54 -14.78
C LEU A 420 18.44 -12.83 -15.11
N MET A 421 17.73 -13.96 -15.24
CA MET A 421 18.32 -15.24 -15.60
C MET A 421 18.14 -15.56 -17.09
N SER A 422 16.91 -15.47 -17.59
CA SER A 422 16.60 -15.81 -18.97
C SER A 422 15.33 -15.14 -19.48
N THR A 423 15.22 -15.10 -20.81
CA THR A 423 14.01 -14.74 -21.55
C THR A 423 13.75 -15.78 -22.63
N ASN A 424 12.51 -15.94 -23.08
CA ASN A 424 12.16 -16.82 -24.20
C ASN A 424 12.33 -16.16 -25.58
N MET A 425 12.92 -14.97 -25.63
CA MET A 425 13.19 -14.21 -26.86
C MET A 425 14.50 -13.44 -26.75
N GLU A 426 15.07 -13.09 -27.90
CA GLU A 426 16.29 -12.30 -27.97
C GLU A 426 16.02 -10.81 -27.75
N PHE A 427 16.91 -10.16 -27.00
CA PHE A 427 16.87 -8.72 -26.76
C PHE A 427 18.05 -8.02 -27.41
N LYS A 428 17.77 -6.87 -28.01
CA LYS A 428 18.82 -5.93 -28.40
C LYS A 428 19.14 -5.04 -27.21
N LYS A 429 20.33 -5.22 -26.64
CA LYS A 429 20.89 -4.32 -25.62
C LYS A 429 21.35 -3.00 -26.25
N ASN A 430 21.10 -1.89 -25.58
CA ASN A 430 21.58 -0.57 -25.96
C ASN A 430 22.91 -0.29 -25.24
N ASN A 431 23.97 -0.05 -26.02
CA ASN A 431 25.28 0.35 -25.48
C ASN A 431 25.38 1.86 -25.22
N THR A 432 24.45 2.64 -25.81
CA THR A 432 24.24 4.05 -25.51
C THR A 432 22.85 4.17 -24.90
N LEU A 433 22.78 4.62 -23.65
CA LEU A 433 21.53 4.77 -22.93
C LEU A 433 20.99 6.19 -23.14
N GLU A 434 19.71 6.26 -23.48
CA GLU A 434 18.96 7.52 -23.60
C GLU A 434 17.76 7.48 -22.63
N PRO A 435 17.36 8.63 -22.07
CA PRO A 435 16.13 8.70 -21.28
C PRO A 435 14.93 8.29 -22.14
N MET A 436 13.96 7.59 -21.55
CA MET A 436 12.79 7.08 -22.27
C MET A 436 11.76 8.16 -22.63
N GLY A 437 11.90 9.36 -22.07
CA GLY A 437 11.06 10.52 -22.30
C GLY A 437 11.59 11.75 -21.60
N SER A 438 10.78 12.82 -21.56
CA SER A 438 11.15 14.11 -20.95
C SER A 438 10.30 14.50 -19.74
N THR A 439 9.20 13.80 -19.47
CA THR A 439 8.24 14.10 -18.40
C THR A 439 7.63 12.84 -17.80
N PHE A 440 6.86 13.00 -16.72
CA PHE A 440 6.05 11.96 -16.08
C PHE A 440 6.83 10.70 -15.68
N GLY A 441 8.06 10.88 -15.19
CA GLY A 441 8.93 9.81 -14.71
C GLY A 441 9.77 9.14 -15.79
N TYR A 442 9.36 9.18 -17.06
CA TYR A 442 10.12 8.60 -18.17
C TYR A 442 11.48 9.25 -18.37
N GLN A 443 11.64 10.50 -17.93
CA GLN A 443 12.94 11.18 -17.92
C GLN A 443 13.94 10.59 -16.93
N HIS A 444 13.50 9.72 -16.02
CA HIS A 444 14.33 9.01 -15.04
C HIS A 444 14.62 7.55 -15.40
N LEU A 445 14.13 7.08 -16.55
CA LEU A 445 14.35 5.72 -17.02
C LEU A 445 15.32 5.69 -18.19
N TRP A 446 16.36 4.87 -18.06
CA TRP A 446 17.19 4.44 -19.17
C TRP A 446 16.52 3.27 -19.89
N LYS A 447 16.57 3.27 -21.22
CA LYS A 447 16.18 2.10 -22.03
C LYS A 447 17.37 1.16 -22.22
N GLU A 448 17.51 0.13 -21.38
CA GLU A 448 18.63 -0.83 -21.46
C GLU A 448 18.53 -1.77 -22.65
N GLY A 449 17.31 -2.14 -23.05
CA GLY A 449 17.11 -3.03 -24.18
C GLY A 449 15.67 -3.07 -24.66
N GLN A 450 15.50 -3.61 -25.85
CA GLN A 450 14.17 -3.85 -26.44
C GLN A 450 14.12 -5.21 -27.13
N GLY A 451 13.02 -5.92 -26.91
CA GLY A 451 12.66 -7.16 -27.58
C GLY A 451 11.41 -6.93 -28.44
N LYS A 452 11.34 -7.61 -29.58
CA LYS A 452 10.10 -7.74 -30.34
C LYS A 452 9.46 -9.07 -30.00
N ILE A 453 8.16 -9.07 -29.78
CA ILE A 453 7.43 -10.30 -29.53
C ILE A 453 7.42 -11.16 -30.79
N SER A 454 7.86 -12.40 -30.66
CA SER A 454 7.89 -13.40 -31.73
C SER A 454 7.09 -14.67 -31.39
N ALA A 455 6.37 -14.66 -30.27
CA ALA A 455 5.57 -15.77 -29.76
C ALA A 455 4.35 -15.22 -29.00
N GLU A 456 3.31 -16.02 -28.83
CA GLU A 456 2.07 -15.61 -28.14
C GLU A 456 2.28 -15.30 -26.64
N ASN A 457 3.43 -15.69 -26.08
CA ASN A 457 3.84 -15.36 -24.73
C ASN A 457 5.24 -14.75 -24.68
N PHE A 458 5.43 -13.74 -23.83
CA PHE A 458 6.74 -13.34 -23.35
C PHE A 458 6.99 -13.93 -21.96
N ARG A 459 8.17 -14.53 -21.75
CA ARG A 459 8.59 -15.07 -20.45
C ARG A 459 9.92 -14.48 -20.05
N MET A 460 10.00 -14.10 -18.78
CA MET A 460 11.22 -13.67 -18.13
C MET A 460 11.37 -14.40 -16.80
N THR A 461 12.48 -15.08 -16.62
CA THR A 461 12.87 -15.70 -15.34
C THR A 461 13.93 -14.85 -14.67
N TRP A 462 13.76 -14.55 -13.39
CA TRP A 462 14.77 -13.91 -12.55
C TRP A 462 14.99 -14.69 -11.26
N PHE A 463 16.13 -14.43 -10.63
CA PHE A 463 16.53 -15.04 -9.38
C PHE A 463 16.57 -13.99 -8.27
N ASN A 464 15.97 -14.30 -7.11
CA ASN A 464 16.01 -13.41 -5.95
C ASN A 464 16.47 -14.18 -4.69
N GLY A 465 17.79 -14.19 -4.50
CA GLY A 465 18.48 -14.73 -3.33
C GLY A 465 18.49 -16.25 -3.23
N GLU A 466 17.32 -16.89 -3.24
CA GLU A 466 17.16 -18.34 -3.07
C GLU A 466 16.18 -18.96 -4.07
N ASN A 467 15.14 -18.21 -4.49
CA ASN A 467 14.06 -18.73 -5.33
C ASN A 467 14.15 -18.15 -6.76
N PHE A 468 13.66 -18.91 -7.73
CA PHE A 468 13.43 -18.40 -9.08
C PHE A 468 11.98 -17.94 -9.22
N TYR A 469 11.79 -16.91 -10.03
CA TYR A 469 10.49 -16.38 -10.36
C TYR A 469 10.39 -16.25 -11.88
N THR A 470 9.26 -16.64 -12.44
CA THR A 470 8.96 -16.44 -13.85
C THR A 470 7.71 -15.60 -14.00
N VAL A 471 7.81 -14.51 -14.74
CA VAL A 471 6.65 -13.78 -15.24
C VAL A 471 6.35 -14.26 -16.66
N THR A 472 5.10 -14.61 -16.93
CA THR A 472 4.60 -14.91 -18.27
C THR A 472 3.51 -13.91 -18.63
N PHE A 473 3.74 -13.13 -19.68
CA PHE A 473 2.75 -12.25 -20.27
C PHE A 473 2.12 -12.91 -21.49
N GLN A 474 0.80 -12.78 -21.64
CA GLN A 474 0.19 -12.89 -22.96
C GLN A 474 0.67 -11.69 -23.78
N ALA A 475 1.19 -11.96 -24.97
CA ALA A 475 1.81 -10.95 -25.81
C ALA A 475 1.35 -11.11 -27.27
N ASN A 476 1.24 -9.98 -27.96
CA ASN A 476 0.88 -9.92 -29.38
C ASN A 476 2.13 -9.53 -30.19
N GLU A 477 2.22 -9.92 -31.46
CA GLU A 477 3.36 -9.59 -32.34
C GLU A 477 3.64 -8.08 -32.44
N ALA A 478 2.62 -7.24 -32.25
CA ALA A 478 2.73 -5.78 -32.27
C ALA A 478 3.20 -5.16 -30.95
N ASP A 479 3.26 -5.93 -29.87
CA ASP A 479 3.72 -5.45 -28.57
C ASP A 479 5.25 -5.28 -28.55
N GLU A 480 5.71 -4.39 -27.68
CA GLU A 480 7.13 -4.18 -27.39
C GLU A 480 7.43 -4.57 -25.95
N VAL A 481 8.56 -5.24 -25.71
CA VAL A 481 9.07 -5.46 -24.36
C VAL A 481 10.33 -4.65 -24.16
N LEU A 482 10.33 -3.84 -23.11
CA LEU A 482 11.39 -2.86 -22.83
C LEU A 482 12.04 -3.18 -21.49
N PHE A 483 13.34 -3.43 -21.50
CA PHE A 483 14.14 -3.44 -20.28
C PHE A 483 14.52 -2.01 -19.92
N THR A 484 14.25 -1.64 -18.67
CA THR A 484 14.46 -0.29 -18.16
C THR A 484 15.33 -0.30 -16.90
N ARG A 485 15.98 0.83 -16.63
CA ARG A 485 16.78 1.05 -15.42
C ARG A 485 16.51 2.45 -14.89
N ILE A 486 16.20 2.57 -13.61
CA ILE A 486 16.04 3.86 -12.94
C ILE A 486 17.41 4.56 -12.84
N GLY A 487 17.45 5.88 -13.02
CA GLY A 487 18.65 6.70 -12.79
C GLY A 487 18.98 7.69 -13.92
N ALA A 488 18.13 7.83 -14.93
CA ALA A 488 18.32 8.88 -15.92
C ALA A 488 18.09 10.27 -15.29
N ASN A 489 18.83 11.27 -15.76
CA ASN A 489 18.73 12.66 -15.28
C ASN A 489 18.82 12.80 -13.73
N ASP A 490 19.61 11.95 -13.06
CA ASP A 490 19.86 12.00 -11.62
C ASP A 490 21.34 12.34 -11.33
N PRO A 491 21.76 13.60 -11.49
CA PRO A 491 23.16 14.00 -11.31
C PRO A 491 23.64 13.90 -9.85
N SER A 492 22.71 13.79 -8.89
CA SER A 492 23.03 13.73 -7.46
C SER A 492 23.03 12.31 -6.90
N PHE A 493 22.79 11.30 -7.75
CA PHE A 493 22.71 9.89 -7.36
C PHE A 493 21.74 9.71 -6.18
N ASN A 494 20.55 10.27 -6.35
CA ASN A 494 19.45 10.24 -5.38
C ASN A 494 18.61 8.96 -5.51
N LEU A 495 18.47 8.47 -6.74
CA LEU A 495 17.66 7.32 -7.08
C LEU A 495 18.45 6.01 -6.97
N ARG A 496 17.82 4.99 -6.41
CA ARG A 496 18.24 3.59 -6.60
C ARG A 496 18.13 3.20 -8.08
N HIS A 497 19.09 2.42 -8.57
CA HIS A 497 19.13 1.95 -9.96
C HIS A 497 18.41 0.61 -10.13
N ASP A 498 17.16 0.54 -9.68
CA ASP A 498 16.40 -0.70 -9.71
C ASP A 498 16.03 -1.08 -11.17
N PRO A 499 16.03 -2.38 -11.54
CA PRO A 499 15.61 -2.82 -12.86
C PRO A 499 14.09 -2.71 -13.03
N GLY A 500 13.66 -2.53 -14.27
CA GLY A 500 12.26 -2.60 -14.66
C GLY A 500 12.07 -3.32 -15.99
N LEU A 501 10.86 -3.80 -16.19
CA LEU A 501 10.36 -4.35 -17.42
C LEU A 501 9.07 -3.62 -17.79
N ILE A 502 8.90 -3.24 -19.05
CA ILE A 502 7.64 -2.65 -19.54
C ILE A 502 7.14 -3.46 -20.73
N LEU A 503 5.91 -3.96 -20.63
CA LEU A 503 5.15 -4.43 -21.79
C LEU A 503 4.38 -3.24 -22.36
N ARG A 504 4.68 -2.87 -23.60
CA ARG A 504 4.00 -1.78 -24.31
C ARG A 504 3.09 -2.35 -25.39
N ARG A 505 1.84 -1.89 -25.40
CA ARG A 505 0.82 -2.24 -26.40
C ARG A 505 0.20 -0.99 -27.00
N ARG A 506 -0.11 -1.03 -28.29
CA ARG A 506 -0.96 -0.02 -28.97
C ARG A 506 -2.30 -0.65 -29.29
N ALA A 507 -3.37 -0.14 -28.70
CA ALA A 507 -4.71 -0.70 -28.84
C ALA A 507 -5.78 0.34 -28.53
N GLY A 508 -7.03 0.04 -28.91
CA GLY A 508 -8.22 0.71 -28.38
C GLY A 508 -8.53 0.15 -27.01
N SER A 509 -9.45 -0.81 -26.96
CA SER A 509 -9.64 -1.67 -25.79
C SER A 509 -8.66 -2.84 -25.80
N THR A 510 -8.22 -3.31 -24.63
CA THR A 510 -7.32 -4.47 -24.52
C THR A 510 -7.39 -5.13 -23.14
N LEU A 511 -6.99 -6.40 -23.07
CA LEU A 511 -6.74 -7.15 -21.85
C LEU A 511 -5.25 -7.51 -21.78
N PHE A 512 -4.59 -7.06 -20.72
CA PHE A 512 -3.31 -7.64 -20.32
C PHE A 512 -3.55 -8.85 -19.42
N VAL A 513 -2.87 -9.96 -19.71
CA VAL A 513 -2.90 -11.18 -18.89
C VAL A 513 -1.48 -11.54 -18.51
N THR A 514 -1.22 -11.60 -17.20
CA THR A 514 0.10 -11.91 -16.65
C THR A 514 -0.03 -13.01 -15.62
N THR A 515 0.96 -13.89 -15.57
CA THR A 515 1.16 -14.80 -14.43
C THR A 515 2.53 -14.61 -13.80
N ILE A 516 2.62 -14.76 -12.48
CA ILE A 516 3.90 -14.75 -11.74
C ILE A 516 3.98 -16.04 -10.93
N GLU A 517 4.94 -16.89 -11.30
CA GLU A 517 5.22 -18.19 -10.68
C GLU A 517 6.50 -18.09 -9.84
N ALA A 518 6.44 -18.50 -8.57
CA ALA A 518 7.65 -18.85 -7.81
C ALA A 518 7.92 -20.34 -7.98
N HIS A 519 9.13 -20.71 -8.39
CA HIS A 519 9.50 -22.10 -8.63
C HIS A 519 10.96 -22.35 -8.28
N GLY A 520 11.25 -23.55 -7.80
CA GLY A 520 12.60 -23.98 -7.59
C GLY A 520 13.39 -23.17 -6.56
N ARG A 521 14.63 -23.58 -6.38
CA ARG A 521 15.56 -22.96 -5.43
C ARG A 521 17.01 -23.22 -5.81
N TYR A 522 17.89 -22.36 -5.31
CA TYR A 522 19.32 -22.54 -5.39
C TYR A 522 19.96 -22.27 -4.01
N ASN A 523 20.72 -23.25 -3.51
CA ASN A 523 21.54 -23.08 -2.32
C ASN A 523 23.01 -22.93 -2.73
N PRO A 524 23.65 -21.77 -2.50
CA PRO A 524 25.07 -21.59 -2.79
C PRO A 524 26.00 -22.56 -2.03
N ALA A 525 25.58 -23.10 -0.89
CA ALA A 525 26.39 -24.06 -0.14
C ALA A 525 26.46 -25.44 -0.81
N ASP A 526 25.41 -25.83 -1.52
CA ASP A 526 25.33 -27.14 -2.20
C ASP A 526 25.60 -27.02 -3.71
N GLU A 527 25.52 -25.81 -4.28
CA GLU A 527 25.71 -25.49 -5.71
C GLU A 527 24.76 -26.24 -6.67
N ILE A 528 23.58 -26.64 -6.18
CA ILE A 528 22.59 -27.41 -6.96
C ILE A 528 21.31 -26.57 -7.18
N PRO A 529 20.95 -26.25 -8.44
CA PRO A 529 19.64 -25.70 -8.74
C PRO A 529 18.59 -26.82 -8.77
N ILE A 530 17.43 -26.55 -8.16
CA ILE A 530 16.26 -27.43 -8.17
C ILE A 530 15.13 -26.66 -8.85
N ASN A 531 14.46 -27.27 -9.84
CA ASN A 531 13.27 -26.73 -10.52
C ASN A 531 13.40 -25.26 -10.99
N SER A 532 14.55 -24.92 -11.57
CA SER A 532 14.88 -23.55 -12.00
C SER A 532 14.17 -23.07 -13.27
N PHE A 533 13.23 -23.83 -13.82
CA PHE A 533 12.47 -23.49 -15.02
C PHE A 533 10.98 -23.49 -14.71
N THR A 534 10.26 -22.55 -15.32
CA THR A 534 8.80 -22.40 -15.18
C THR A 534 8.05 -23.69 -15.52
N SER A 535 6.97 -23.93 -14.77
CA SER A 535 6.01 -25.00 -15.07
C SER A 535 4.93 -24.56 -16.06
N ILE A 536 4.87 -23.26 -16.41
CA ILE A 536 3.87 -22.71 -17.34
C ILE A 536 4.34 -22.92 -18.77
N VAL A 537 3.58 -23.74 -19.51
CA VAL A 537 3.81 -24.02 -20.93
C VAL A 537 3.20 -22.97 -21.81
N GLU A 538 2.00 -22.47 -21.46
CA GLU A 538 1.27 -21.50 -22.26
C GLU A 538 0.25 -20.71 -21.43
N LEU A 539 0.03 -19.45 -21.83
CA LEU A 539 -0.96 -18.55 -21.27
C LEU A 539 -1.78 -17.95 -22.41
N ARG A 540 -3.08 -18.26 -22.49
CA ARG A 540 -3.94 -17.81 -23.60
C ARG A 540 -5.11 -16.97 -23.12
N ILE A 541 -5.51 -16.00 -23.93
CA ILE A 541 -6.81 -15.36 -23.82
C ILE A 541 -7.80 -16.19 -24.64
N LEU A 542 -8.73 -16.86 -23.96
CA LEU A 542 -9.82 -17.60 -24.61
C LEU A 542 -10.96 -16.66 -25.05
N HIS A 543 -11.19 -15.61 -24.27
CA HIS A 543 -12.21 -14.61 -24.55
C HIS A 543 -11.88 -13.28 -23.90
N GLU A 544 -12.12 -12.21 -24.64
CA GLU A 544 -11.99 -10.83 -24.19
C GLU A 544 -13.20 -10.04 -24.72
N SER A 545 -13.97 -9.45 -23.80
CA SER A 545 -15.00 -8.46 -24.12
C SER A 545 -15.17 -7.48 -22.98
N LYS A 546 -16.05 -6.49 -23.17
CA LYS A 546 -16.45 -5.55 -22.11
C LYS A 546 -17.01 -6.25 -20.86
N ASP A 547 -17.68 -7.38 -21.05
CA ASP A 547 -18.42 -8.07 -19.98
C ASP A 547 -17.64 -9.23 -19.36
N TYR A 548 -16.73 -9.85 -20.11
CA TYR A 548 -16.09 -11.11 -19.72
C TYR A 548 -14.62 -11.18 -20.10
N ALA A 549 -13.82 -11.77 -19.22
CA ALA A 549 -12.49 -12.26 -19.51
C ALA A 549 -12.44 -13.76 -19.22
N ALA A 550 -11.88 -14.55 -20.14
CA ALA A 550 -11.56 -15.94 -19.89
C ALA A 550 -10.15 -16.25 -20.38
N VAL A 551 -9.34 -16.86 -19.51
CA VAL A 551 -7.94 -17.16 -19.78
C VAL A 551 -7.63 -18.60 -19.49
N GLU A 552 -6.67 -19.16 -20.20
CA GLU A 552 -6.21 -20.53 -20.09
C GLU A 552 -4.74 -20.55 -19.67
N ILE A 553 -4.41 -21.41 -18.71
CA ILE A 553 -3.06 -21.64 -18.20
C ILE A 553 -2.75 -23.12 -18.42
N GLU A 554 -1.80 -23.41 -19.30
CA GLU A 554 -1.32 -24.77 -19.55
C GLU A 554 -0.07 -25.05 -18.72
N LEU A 555 -0.11 -26.11 -17.92
CA LEU A 555 1.02 -26.55 -17.09
C LEU A 555 1.79 -27.70 -17.75
N LYS A 556 3.09 -27.76 -17.47
CA LYS A 556 3.99 -28.81 -17.97
C LYS A 556 3.58 -30.16 -17.39
N ASN A 557 3.27 -31.11 -18.28
CA ASN A 557 2.85 -32.47 -17.92
C ASN A 557 1.64 -32.51 -16.96
N GLY A 558 0.78 -31.49 -17.01
CA GLY A 558 -0.33 -31.30 -16.08
C GLY A 558 -1.66 -31.01 -16.77
N PRO A 559 -2.68 -30.64 -15.98
CA PRO A 559 -3.97 -30.19 -16.49
C PRO A 559 -3.85 -28.80 -17.13
N VAL A 560 -4.91 -28.43 -17.85
CA VAL A 560 -5.14 -27.06 -18.29
C VAL A 560 -6.11 -26.40 -17.32
N TYR A 561 -5.79 -25.19 -16.85
CA TYR A 561 -6.70 -24.41 -16.00
C TYR A 561 -7.33 -23.28 -16.79
N VAL A 562 -8.63 -23.09 -16.64
CA VAL A 562 -9.38 -21.96 -17.22
C VAL A 562 -9.91 -21.09 -16.10
N PHE A 563 -9.58 -19.80 -16.12
CA PHE A 563 -10.13 -18.81 -15.22
C PHE A 563 -11.08 -17.90 -16.00
N ALA A 564 -12.36 -17.92 -15.64
CA ALA A 564 -13.39 -17.04 -16.19
C ALA A 564 -13.78 -15.98 -15.18
N PHE A 565 -14.01 -14.75 -15.64
CA PHE A 565 -14.36 -13.61 -14.80
C PHE A 565 -15.44 -12.73 -15.47
N SER A 566 -16.45 -12.32 -14.71
CA SER A 566 -17.38 -11.26 -15.10
C SER A 566 -16.84 -9.89 -14.70
N LEU A 567 -16.72 -9.00 -15.68
CA LEU A 567 -16.20 -7.64 -15.51
C LEU A 567 -17.31 -6.64 -15.15
N THR A 568 -18.56 -6.95 -15.46
CA THR A 568 -19.69 -6.01 -15.32
C THR A 568 -20.77 -6.47 -14.35
N ASP A 569 -20.98 -7.77 -14.17
CA ASP A 569 -22.04 -8.29 -13.30
C ASP A 569 -21.50 -8.71 -11.92
N LYS A 570 -21.91 -7.97 -10.89
CA LYS A 570 -21.49 -8.20 -9.49
C LYS A 570 -22.38 -9.19 -8.73
N ASN A 571 -23.38 -9.78 -9.38
CA ASN A 571 -24.31 -10.67 -8.68
C ASN A 571 -23.68 -12.08 -8.51
N PRO A 572 -23.47 -12.56 -7.27
CA PRO A 572 -22.88 -13.89 -7.04
C PRO A 572 -23.76 -15.05 -7.56
N GLU A 573 -25.04 -14.83 -7.80
CA GLU A 573 -25.99 -15.84 -8.29
C GLU A 573 -26.15 -15.83 -9.83
N SER A 574 -25.55 -14.86 -10.52
CA SER A 574 -25.66 -14.77 -11.97
C SER A 574 -25.00 -15.96 -12.65
N LYS A 575 -25.62 -16.41 -13.74
CA LYS A 575 -25.08 -17.47 -14.60
C LYS A 575 -24.55 -16.86 -15.88
N HIS A 576 -23.30 -17.14 -16.18
CA HIS A 576 -22.62 -16.59 -17.33
C HIS A 576 -22.31 -17.68 -18.35
N SER A 577 -22.20 -17.27 -19.61
CA SER A 577 -21.75 -18.15 -20.66
C SER A 577 -21.11 -17.40 -21.82
N ILE A 578 -20.04 -17.99 -22.35
CA ILE A 578 -19.36 -17.53 -23.57
C ILE A 578 -19.17 -18.72 -24.52
N ASN A 579 -19.26 -18.45 -25.81
CA ASN A 579 -18.98 -19.45 -26.85
C ASN A 579 -17.51 -19.36 -27.22
N LEU A 580 -16.76 -20.45 -26.99
CA LEU A 580 -15.39 -20.61 -27.46
C LEU A 580 -15.40 -21.33 -28.82
N LYS A 581 -14.24 -21.39 -29.50
CA LYS A 581 -14.15 -22.00 -30.85
C LYS A 581 -14.63 -23.45 -30.91
N GLN A 582 -14.44 -24.23 -29.84
CA GLN A 582 -14.72 -25.67 -29.81
C GLN A 582 -15.62 -26.11 -28.66
N ASP A 583 -16.00 -25.19 -27.75
CA ASP A 583 -16.76 -25.52 -26.55
C ASP A 583 -17.54 -24.29 -26.04
N LYS A 584 -18.47 -24.50 -25.12
CA LYS A 584 -19.20 -23.45 -24.42
C LYS A 584 -18.72 -23.40 -22.97
N LEU A 585 -18.14 -22.28 -22.57
CA LEU A 585 -17.76 -22.06 -21.18
C LEU A 585 -18.96 -21.47 -20.42
N THR A 586 -19.26 -22.03 -19.25
CA THR A 586 -20.30 -21.55 -18.35
C THR A 586 -19.77 -21.50 -16.94
N TRP A 587 -20.12 -20.45 -16.19
CA TRP A 587 -19.79 -20.33 -14.78
C TRP A 587 -20.87 -19.55 -14.03
N ASN A 588 -20.82 -19.56 -12.70
CA ASN A 588 -21.70 -18.79 -11.83
C ASN A 588 -20.91 -17.75 -11.04
N GLY A 589 -21.56 -16.63 -10.72
CA GLY A 589 -20.98 -15.54 -9.95
C GLY A 589 -19.84 -14.83 -10.66
N HIS A 590 -19.03 -14.11 -9.89
CA HIS A 590 -17.98 -13.24 -10.42
C HIS A 590 -16.91 -14.01 -11.20
N PHE A 591 -16.51 -15.19 -10.73
CA PHE A 591 -15.41 -15.94 -11.32
C PHE A 591 -15.54 -17.44 -11.10
N GLN A 592 -14.81 -18.20 -11.91
CA GLN A 592 -14.59 -19.63 -11.66
C GLN A 592 -13.22 -20.07 -12.20
N LEU A 593 -12.52 -20.86 -11.41
CA LEU A 593 -11.34 -21.62 -11.84
C LEU A 593 -11.78 -23.05 -12.18
N ILE A 594 -11.48 -23.51 -13.40
CA ILE A 594 -11.91 -24.81 -13.94
C ILE A 594 -10.66 -25.59 -14.34
N LYS A 595 -10.48 -26.78 -13.77
CA LYS A 595 -9.44 -27.74 -14.15
C LYS A 595 -9.97 -28.62 -15.30
N ARG A 596 -9.29 -28.62 -16.44
CA ARG A 596 -9.56 -29.48 -17.61
C ARG A 596 -8.45 -30.53 -17.71
N ALA A 597 -8.83 -31.79 -17.91
CA ALA A 597 -7.87 -32.84 -18.22
C ALA A 597 -7.25 -32.58 -19.60
N THR A 598 -5.95 -32.84 -19.75
CA THR A 598 -5.32 -32.85 -21.07
C THR A 598 -5.66 -34.19 -21.76
N GLU A 599 -5.88 -34.18 -23.08
CA GLU A 599 -6.17 -35.39 -23.89
C GLU A 599 -5.10 -36.52 -23.78
N LYS A 600 -4.00 -36.28 -23.05
CA LYS A 600 -2.93 -37.26 -22.80
C LYS A 600 -3.22 -38.23 -21.64
N GLU A 601 -4.29 -38.06 -20.87
CA GLU A 601 -4.69 -39.01 -19.82
C GLU A 601 -5.56 -40.19 -20.32
N GLU A 602 -5.95 -40.22 -21.60
CA GLU A 602 -6.80 -41.29 -22.18
C GLU A 602 -6.05 -42.39 -22.97
N ILE A 603 -4.74 -42.60 -22.76
CA ILE A 603 -4.00 -43.71 -23.41
C ILE A 603 -3.33 -44.64 -22.41
#